data_AF-A0A7J4L660-F1
#
_entry.id   AF-A0A7J4L660-F1
#
_cell.length_a   1.000
_cell.length_b   1.000
_cell.length_c   1.000
_cell.angle_alpha   90.00
_cell.angle_beta   90.00
_cell.angle_gamma   90.00
#
_symmetry.space_group_name_H-M   'P 1'
#
loop_
_entity.id
_entity.type
_entity.pdbx_description
1 polymer ?
#
loop_
_entity_poly.entity_id
_entity_poly.type
_entity_poly.pdbx_seq_one_letter_code
_entity_poly.pdbx_strand_id
1 'polypeptide(L)' 'MKTELIGKKIKIIESNNKNSIGKAGIVVDETKNMLSVEIDGKEIKVIKDQCVFEIEGKKISGKDIAKKPEERIKK' A
#
# COMPACT_ATOMS: atom_id res chain seq x y z
N MET A 1 15.63 -5.23 -6.68
CA MET A 1 14.76 -5.95 -5.73
C MET A 1 14.69 -5.13 -4.45
N LYS A 2 13.63 -4.35 -4.25
CA LYS A 2 13.36 -3.70 -2.95
C LYS A 2 11.85 -3.60 -2.77
N THR A 3 11.24 -4.73 -2.48
CA THR A 3 9.86 -4.78 -2.02
C THR A 3 9.90 -4.70 -0.48
N GLU A 4 10.40 -3.57 0.04
CA GLU A 4 10.63 -3.31 1.48
C GLU A 4 9.32 -3.17 2.30
N LEU A 5 8.17 -3.38 1.67
CA LEU A 5 6.85 -3.24 2.27
C LEU A 5 6.23 -4.59 2.69
N ILE A 6 6.67 -5.72 2.14
CA ILE A 6 6.14 -7.04 2.51
C ILE A 6 6.47 -7.33 3.98
N GLY A 7 5.47 -7.76 4.74
CA GLY A 7 5.55 -7.98 6.18
C GLY A 7 5.36 -6.72 7.04
N LYS A 8 5.22 -5.53 6.43
CA LYS A 8 4.91 -4.31 7.18
C LYS A 8 3.43 -4.21 7.52
N LYS A 9 3.15 -3.73 8.74
CA LYS A 9 1.81 -3.29 9.13
C LYS A 9 1.50 -1.97 8.44
N ILE A 10 0.37 -1.93 7.75
CA ILE A 10 -0.14 -0.75 7.08
C ILE A 10 -1.58 -0.50 7.47
N LYS A 11 -2.03 0.74 7.32
CA LYS A 11 -3.43 1.12 7.51
C LYS A 11 -3.94 1.88 6.29
N ILE A 12 -5.09 1.49 5.77
CA ILE A 12 -5.72 2.17 4.65
C ILE A 12 -6.38 3.43 5.20
N ILE A 13 -5.84 4.60 4.88
CA ILE A 13 -6.36 5.89 5.33
C ILE A 13 -7.39 6.40 4.34
N GLU A 14 -7.14 6.19 3.06
CA GLU A 14 -8.03 6.56 1.96
C GLU A 14 -7.98 5.49 0.88
N SER A 15 -9.13 5.26 0.25
CA SER A 15 -9.29 4.30 -0.84
C SER A 15 -10.52 4.70 -1.65
N ASN A 16 -10.45 4.55 -2.97
CA ASN A 16 -11.61 4.72 -3.84
C ASN A 16 -12.78 3.82 -3.42
N ASN A 17 -12.47 2.64 -2.88
CA ASN A 17 -13.46 1.78 -2.25
C ASN A 17 -13.57 2.12 -0.76
N LYS A 18 -14.66 2.79 -0.36
CA LYS A 18 -14.90 3.24 1.03
C LYS A 18 -14.91 2.09 2.03
N ASN A 19 -15.27 0.90 1.59
CA ASN A 19 -15.34 -0.30 2.44
C ASN A 19 -13.95 -0.78 2.89
N SER A 20 -12.87 -0.28 2.29
CA SER A 20 -11.50 -0.61 2.68
C SER A 20 -10.87 0.45 3.59
N ILE A 21 -11.48 1.64 3.73
CA ILE A 21 -10.97 2.74 4.54
C ILE A 21 -11.02 2.37 6.02
N GLY A 22 -9.95 2.68 6.75
CA GLY A 22 -9.80 2.42 8.18
C GLY A 22 -9.28 1.01 8.51
N LYS A 23 -9.16 0.11 7.53
CA LYS A 23 -8.65 -1.24 7.75
C LYS A 23 -7.13 -1.21 7.92
N ALA A 24 -6.66 -1.92 8.93
CA ALA A 24 -5.24 -2.15 9.18
C ALA A 24 -4.91 -3.62 8.96
N GLY A 25 -3.76 -3.89 8.36
CA GLY A 25 -3.36 -5.23 7.98
C GLY A 25 -1.87 -5.33 7.70
N ILE A 26 -1.43 -6.50 7.27
CA ILE A 26 -0.03 -6.77 6.93
C ILE A 26 0.07 -6.94 5.42
N VAL A 27 1.06 -6.30 4.79
CA VAL A 27 1.31 -6.51 3.37
C VAL A 27 1.88 -7.92 3.18
N VAL A 28 1.17 -8.75 2.43
CA VAL A 28 1.61 -10.12 2.12
C VAL A 28 2.27 -10.23 0.76
N ASP A 29 1.84 -9.38 -0.18
CA ASP A 29 2.38 -9.36 -1.53
C ASP A 29 2.30 -7.96 -2.13
N GLU A 30 3.25 -7.64 -3.00
CA GLU A 30 3.28 -6.35 -3.69
C GLU A 30 3.68 -6.58 -5.15
N THR A 31 2.81 -6.13 -6.05
CA THR A 31 3.06 -6.12 -7.50
C THR A 31 3.28 -4.69 -7.99
N LYS A 32 3.50 -4.51 -9.30
CA LYS A 32 3.76 -3.18 -9.88
C LYS A 32 2.67 -2.15 -9.56
N ASN A 33 1.40 -2.53 -9.70
CA ASN A 33 0.26 -1.62 -9.56
C ASN A 33 -0.66 -1.96 -8.37
N MET A 34 -0.56 -3.17 -7.82
CA MET A 34 -1.45 -3.67 -6.77
C MET A 34 -0.64 -4.02 -5.52
N LEU A 35 -1.30 -3.89 -4.37
CA LEU A 35 -0.78 -4.29 -3.07
C LEU A 35 -1.77 -5.29 -2.47
N SER A 36 -1.27 -6.42 -1.98
CA SER A 36 -2.07 -7.43 -1.31
C SER A 36 -1.84 -7.29 0.20
N VAL A 37 -2.93 -7.05 0.92
CA VAL A 37 -2.90 -6.75 2.36
C VAL A 37 -3.80 -7.76 3.05
N GLU A 38 -3.23 -8.51 3.98
CA GLU A 38 -3.99 -9.39 4.85
C GLU A 38 -4.59 -8.59 6.00
N ILE A 39 -5.92 -8.58 6.05
CA ILE A 39 -6.71 -7.92 7.09
C ILE A 39 -7.63 -8.98 7.68
N ASP A 40 -7.49 -9.24 8.98
CA ASP A 40 -8.35 -10.20 9.71
C ASP A 40 -8.34 -11.62 9.08
N GLY A 41 -7.18 -12.06 8.60
CA GLY A 41 -7.01 -13.35 7.93
C GLY A 41 -7.58 -13.43 6.51
N LYS A 42 -8.03 -12.30 5.94
CA LYS A 42 -8.45 -12.20 4.53
C LYS A 42 -7.46 -11.37 3.74
N GLU A 43 -6.96 -11.94 2.65
CA GLU A 43 -6.17 -11.19 1.67
C GLU A 43 -7.09 -10.25 0.87
N ILE A 44 -6.82 -8.96 0.96
CA ILE A 44 -7.49 -7.92 0.18
C ILE A 44 -6.48 -7.30 -0.78
N LYS A 45 -6.81 -7.31 -2.07
CA LYS A 45 -6.02 -6.66 -3.11
C LYS A 45 -6.52 -5.24 -3.31
N VAL A 46 -5.60 -4.29 -3.22
CA VAL A 46 -5.87 -2.86 -3.39
C VAL A 46 -5.01 -2.29 -4.50
N ILE A 47 -5.59 -1.37 -5.27
CA ILE A 47 -4.89 -0.68 -6.36
C ILE A 47 -4.12 0.48 -5.73
N LYS A 48 -2.79 0.46 -5.84
CA LYS A 48 -1.91 1.46 -5.22
C LYS A 48 -2.28 2.88 -5.67
N ASP A 49 -2.56 3.07 -6.96
CA ASP A 49 -2.87 4.40 -7.53
C ASP A 49 -4.10 5.07 -6.89
N GLN A 50 -5.00 4.26 -6.34
CA GLN A 50 -6.30 4.69 -5.81
C GLN A 50 -6.39 4.65 -4.28
N CYS A 51 -5.28 4.40 -3.58
CA CYS A 51 -5.25 4.23 -2.13
C CYS A 51 -4.12 5.04 -1.49
N VAL A 52 -4.35 5.48 -0.25
CA VAL A 52 -3.35 6.08 0.63
C VAL A 52 -3.18 5.17 1.84
N PHE A 53 -1.93 4.84 2.15
CA PHE A 53 -1.56 3.92 3.21
C PHE A 53 -0.77 4.65 4.30
N GLU A 54 -1.05 4.34 5.55
CA GLU A 54 -0.22 4.73 6.69
C GLU A 54 0.73 3.59 7.01
N ILE A 55 2.03 3.88 6.95
CA ILE A 55 3.08 2.90 7.23
C ILE A 55 3.98 3.52 8.29
N GLU A 56 4.07 2.89 9.46
CA GLU A 56 4.90 3.39 10.58
C GLU A 56 4.61 4.86 10.95
N GLY A 57 3.34 5.28 10.87
CA GLY A 57 2.92 6.65 11.16
C GLY A 57 3.16 7.67 10.03
N LYS A 58 3.67 7.24 8.88
CA LYS A 58 3.82 8.08 7.68
C LYS A 58 2.72 7.78 6.68
N LYS A 59 2.08 8.84 6.18
CA LYS A 59 1.12 8.73 5.07
C LYS A 59 1.86 8.63 3.76
N ILE A 60 1.62 7.56 3.03
CA ILE A 60 2.23 7.26 1.75
C ILE A 60 1.11 6.99 0.74
N SER A 61 1.07 7.81 -0.31
CA SER A 61 0.19 7.58 -1.44
C SER A 61 0.64 6.34 -2.19
N GLY A 62 -0.26 5.42 -2.52
CA GLY A 62 0.13 4.27 -3.32
C GLY A 62 0.61 4.66 -4.73
N LYS A 63 0.27 5.86 -5.24
CA LYS A 63 0.93 6.45 -6.42
C LYS A 63 2.46 6.54 -6.29
N ASP A 64 2.97 6.95 -5.12
CA ASP A 64 4.41 7.02 -4.84
C ASP A 64 5.06 5.64 -4.78
N ILE A 65 4.31 4.61 -4.35
CA ILE A 65 4.77 3.22 -4.25
C ILE A 65 4.67 2.50 -5.61
N ALA A 66 3.70 2.86 -6.44
CA ALA A 66 3.50 2.29 -7.77
C ALA A 66 4.50 2.83 -8.80
N LYS A 67 5.01 4.05 -8.58
CA LYS A 67 6.08 4.61 -9.40
C LYS A 67 7.37 3.81 -9.17
N LYS A 68 8.01 3.41 -10.27
CA LYS A 68 9.29 2.71 -10.27
C LYS A 68 10.32 3.45 -9.39
N PRO A 69 11.25 2.73 -8.73
CA PRO A 69 12.31 3.35 -7.92
C PRO A 69 13.15 4.39 -8.68
N GLU A 70 13.16 4.36 -10.02
CA GLU A 70 13.85 5.31 -10.89
C GLU A 70 13.27 6.74 -10.87
N GLU A 71 12.00 6.95 -10.50
CA GLU A 71 11.41 8.31 -10.42
C GLU A 71 11.67 9.03 -9.08
N ARG A 72 12.30 8.37 -8.10
CA ARG A 72 12.66 9.02 -6.83
C ARG A 72 13.80 10.03 -6.95
N ILE A 73 14.50 10.06 -8.08
CA ILE A 73 15.57 11.02 -8.39
C ILE A 73 15.04 12.03 -9.40
N LYS A 74 14.23 12.99 -8.96
CA LYS A 74 14.22 14.32 -9.59
C LYS A 74 13.59 15.38 -8.68
N LYS A 75 14.54 16.12 -8.07
CA LYS A 75 14.50 17.50 -7.56
C LYS A 75 13.88 17.75 -6.18
#